data_AF-A0A3R8QAB0-F1
#
_entry.id   AF-A0A3R8QAB0-F1
#
_cell.length_a   1.000
_cell.length_b   1.000
_cell.length_c   1.000
_cell.angle_alpha   90.00
_cell.angle_beta   90.00
_cell.angle_gamma   90.00
#
_symmetry.space_group_name_H-M   'P 1'
#
loop_
_entity.id
_entity.type
_entity.pdbx_description
1 polymer ?
#
loop_
_entity_poly.entity_id
_entity_poly.type
_entity_poly.pdbx_seq_one_letter_code
_entity_poly.pdbx_strand_id
1 'polypeptide(L)'
;MFKEGTIVYFDPFYFKNGNTAKPKYFIVLKNLEDINLLASLPTRRDSIPKKEEVDNGCVELPDINLNCFVISNNTEVTESGKYFDFKTYIYGHQIYMYEIEFLKEVYPLENTDYQIWGQMKRQLFFSLIDCLIKSKSVKRKYRKLLSKS
;
A
#
# COMPACT_ATOMS: atom_id res chain seq x y z
N MET A 1 -3.02 6.43 15.78
CA MET A 1 -3.02 6.41 14.29
C MET A 1 -3.03 4.95 13.83
N PHE A 2 -3.18 4.69 12.53
CA PHE A 2 -3.22 3.34 11.96
C PHE A 2 -1.95 2.53 12.23
N LYS A 3 -2.15 1.25 12.53
CA LYS A 3 -1.07 0.29 12.79
C LYS A 3 -0.45 -0.19 11.48
N GLU A 4 0.82 -0.58 11.51
CA GLU A 4 1.48 -1.24 10.39
C GLU A 4 0.73 -2.50 9.96
N GLY A 5 0.59 -2.70 8.65
CA GLY A 5 -0.18 -3.79 8.07
C GLY A 5 -1.69 -3.55 8.06
N THR A 6 -2.20 -2.45 8.63
CA THR A 6 -3.63 -2.11 8.51
C THR A 6 -3.96 -1.61 7.10
N ILE A 7 -5.00 -2.18 6.50
CA ILE A 7 -5.60 -1.72 5.25
C ILE A 7 -6.76 -0.78 5.61
N VAL A 8 -6.67 0.45 5.14
CA VAL A 8 -7.64 1.52 5.39
C VAL A 8 -8.30 1.90 4.07
N TYR A 9 -9.60 2.05 4.07
CA TYR A 9 -10.40 2.55 2.95
C TYR A 9 -10.85 3.98 3.26
N PHE A 10 -10.58 4.92 2.38
CA PHE A 10 -11.07 6.29 2.47
C PHE A 10 -12.11 6.52 1.39
N ASP A 11 -13.23 7.17 1.72
CA ASP A 11 -14.25 7.54 0.74
C ASP A 11 -14.90 8.90 1.08
N PRO A 12 -14.56 9.99 0.37
CA PRO A 12 -13.57 10.07 -0.70
C PRO A 12 -12.15 10.29 -0.16
N PHE A 13 -11.12 9.90 -0.92
CA PHE A 13 -9.74 10.28 -0.64
C PHE A 13 -9.34 11.56 -1.38
N TYR A 14 -8.89 12.58 -0.65
CA TYR A 14 -8.37 13.84 -1.16
C TYR A 14 -6.86 13.76 -1.45
N PHE A 15 -6.49 13.92 -2.73
CA PHE A 15 -5.08 13.87 -3.15
C PHE A 15 -4.37 15.21 -2.95
N LYS A 16 -3.13 15.18 -2.45
CA LYS A 16 -2.28 16.37 -2.29
C LYS A 16 -2.04 17.18 -3.58
N ASN A 17 -2.18 16.55 -4.74
CA ASN A 17 -1.95 17.19 -6.04
C ASN A 17 -3.22 17.82 -6.63
N GLY A 18 -4.31 17.91 -5.88
CA GLY A 18 -5.57 18.50 -6.36
C GLY A 18 -6.35 17.63 -7.35
N ASN A 19 -5.93 16.38 -7.56
CA ASN A 19 -6.75 15.43 -8.34
C ASN A 19 -8.11 15.23 -7.67
N THR A 20 -9.13 14.96 -8.50
CA THR A 20 -10.50 14.68 -8.06
C THR A 20 -10.51 13.63 -6.95
N ALA A 21 -11.18 13.97 -5.85
CA ALA A 21 -11.33 13.08 -4.72
C ALA A 21 -12.13 11.83 -5.12
N LYS A 22 -11.70 10.66 -4.66
CA LYS A 22 -12.36 9.39 -4.98
C LYS A 22 -12.04 8.32 -3.95
N PRO A 23 -12.88 7.29 -3.81
CA PRO A 23 -12.59 6.21 -2.89
C PRO A 23 -11.26 5.53 -3.18
N LYS A 24 -10.51 5.19 -2.12
CA LYS A 24 -9.18 4.61 -2.25
C LYS A 24 -8.76 3.79 -1.03
N TYR A 25 -8.13 2.64 -1.26
CA TYR A 25 -7.50 1.88 -0.18
C TYR A 25 -6.01 2.21 -0.06
N PHE A 26 -5.52 2.10 1.17
CA PHE A 26 -4.11 2.19 1.50
C PHE A 26 -3.71 1.12 2.50
N ILE A 27 -2.48 0.63 2.38
CA ILE A 27 -1.83 -0.21 3.38
C ILE A 27 -0.84 0.66 4.12
N VAL A 28 -0.87 0.59 5.44
CA VAL A 28 0.09 1.27 6.30
C VAL A 28 1.37 0.46 6.31
N LEU A 29 2.42 0.97 5.65
CA LEU A 29 3.71 0.31 5.58
C LEU A 29 4.59 0.60 6.81
N LYS A 30 4.50 1.82 7.35
CA LYS A 30 5.22 2.23 8.56
C LYS A 30 4.41 3.31 9.27
N ASN A 31 4.34 3.21 10.60
CA ASN A 31 3.85 4.28 11.46
C ASN A 31 5.01 4.81 12.30
N LEU A 32 5.24 6.11 12.25
CA LEU A 32 6.21 6.85 13.08
C LEU A 32 5.44 7.92 13.86
N GLU A 33 6.09 8.60 14.81
CA GLU A 33 5.43 9.60 15.70
C GLU A 33 4.63 10.66 14.93
N ASP A 34 5.17 11.19 13.82
CA ASP A 34 4.54 12.29 13.06
C ASP A 34 4.08 11.91 11.65
N ILE A 35 4.46 10.72 11.16
CA ILE A 35 4.19 10.33 9.78
C ILE A 35 3.65 8.90 9.64
N ASN A 36 2.73 8.72 8.70
CA ASN A 36 2.42 7.43 8.12
C ASN A 36 3.00 7.31 6.71
N LEU A 37 3.62 6.16 6.47
CA LEU A 37 4.00 5.73 5.14
C LEU A 37 2.93 4.79 4.61
N LEU A 38 2.26 5.18 3.55
CA LEU A 38 1.13 4.46 2.95
C LEU A 38 1.48 4.00 1.55
N ALA A 39 1.04 2.82 1.13
CA ALA A 39 1.01 2.43 -0.28
C ALA A 39 -0.43 2.31 -0.77
N SER A 40 -0.67 2.75 -2.00
CA SER A 40 -1.96 2.61 -2.67
C SER A 40 -2.26 1.14 -2.99
N LEU A 41 -3.48 0.70 -2.69
CA LEU A 41 -4.06 -0.55 -3.18
C LEU A 41 -5.59 -0.45 -3.22
N PRO A 42 -6.30 -1.49 -3.67
CA PRO A 42 -5.88 -2.28 -4.81
C PRO A 42 -5.84 -1.40 -6.08
N THR A 43 -4.92 -1.67 -7.02
CA THR A 43 -5.00 -1.08 -8.36
C THR A 43 -5.21 -2.19 -9.38
N ARG A 44 -6.24 -2.05 -10.23
CA ARG A 44 -6.48 -2.92 -11.39
C ARG A 44 -5.52 -2.66 -12.55
N ARG A 45 -4.77 -1.55 -12.50
CA ARG A 45 -3.84 -1.18 -13.57
C ARG A 45 -2.59 -2.02 -13.45
N ASP A 46 -2.44 -2.94 -14.40
CA ASP A 46 -1.23 -3.69 -14.61
C ASP A 46 -0.28 -2.91 -15.53
N SER A 47 0.94 -2.71 -15.06
CA SER A 47 2.05 -2.11 -15.79
C SER A 47 3.21 -3.09 -15.95
N ILE A 48 3.05 -4.33 -15.49
CA ILE A 48 4.04 -5.39 -15.58
C ILE A 48 4.06 -5.91 -17.03
N PRO A 49 5.22 -6.00 -17.68
CA PRO A 49 5.32 -6.64 -18.99
C PRO A 49 4.83 -8.09 -18.93
N LYS A 50 4.05 -8.53 -19.91
CA LYS A 50 3.44 -9.89 -19.95
C LYS A 50 4.40 -11.05 -19.67
N LYS A 51 5.68 -10.90 -20.04
CA LYS A 51 6.71 -11.94 -19.84
C LYS A 51 7.15 -12.08 -18.38
N GLU A 52 6.91 -11.06 -17.58
CA GLU A 52 7.31 -10.93 -16.17
C GLU A 52 6.10 -11.00 -15.23
N GLU A 53 4.91 -11.34 -15.76
CA GLU A 53 3.71 -11.51 -14.95
C GLU A 53 3.87 -12.71 -14.02
N VAL A 54 3.53 -12.49 -12.74
CA VAL A 54 3.48 -13.51 -11.70
C VAL A 54 2.12 -13.49 -11.04
N ASP A 55 1.66 -14.61 -10.47
CA ASP A 55 0.37 -14.66 -9.78
C ASP A 55 0.42 -14.05 -8.37
N ASN A 56 1.52 -14.25 -7.66
CA ASN A 56 1.75 -13.70 -6.33
C ASN A 56 3.24 -13.39 -6.14
N GLY A 57 3.54 -12.36 -5.34
CA GLY A 57 4.89 -12.05 -4.88
C GLY A 57 5.49 -10.80 -5.50
N CYS A 58 6.81 -10.68 -5.39
CA CYS A 58 7.54 -9.48 -5.81
C CYS A 58 7.93 -9.54 -7.29
N VAL A 59 7.74 -8.42 -7.99
CA VAL A 59 8.24 -8.16 -9.33
C VAL A 59 9.16 -6.93 -9.26
N GLU A 60 10.43 -7.14 -9.57
CA GLU A 60 11.46 -6.10 -9.58
C GLU A 60 12.13 -6.07 -10.95
N LEU A 61 11.87 -5.01 -11.71
CA LEU A 61 12.42 -4.77 -13.04
C LEU A 61 13.15 -3.42 -13.04
N PRO A 62 14.40 -3.39 -12.53
CA PRO A 62 15.12 -2.15 -12.31
C PRO A 62 15.44 -1.41 -13.61
N ASP A 63 15.61 -2.14 -14.72
CA ASP A 63 15.92 -1.57 -16.05
C ASP A 63 14.81 -0.65 -16.58
N ILE A 64 13.56 -0.88 -16.15
CA ILE A 64 12.41 -0.04 -16.49
C ILE A 64 11.86 0.73 -15.28
N ASN A 65 12.62 0.81 -14.19
CA ASN A 65 12.24 1.45 -12.94
C ASN A 65 10.89 0.95 -12.36
N LEU A 66 10.59 -0.33 -12.50
CA LEU A 66 9.34 -0.93 -12.02
C LEU A 66 9.59 -1.82 -10.80
N ASN A 67 8.79 -1.59 -9.77
CA ASN A 67 8.65 -2.47 -8.62
C ASN A 67 7.19 -2.63 -8.26
N CYS A 68 6.76 -3.88 -8.05
CA CYS A 68 5.40 -4.22 -7.73
C CYS A 68 5.34 -5.46 -6.84
N PHE A 69 4.47 -5.43 -5.83
CA PHE A 69 4.08 -6.63 -5.11
C PHE A 69 2.67 -7.05 -5.56
N VAL A 70 2.55 -8.28 -6.05
CA VAL A 70 1.34 -8.83 -6.67
C VAL A 70 0.65 -9.77 -5.69
N ILE A 71 -0.67 -9.64 -5.59
CA ILE A 71 -1.55 -10.48 -4.77
C ILE A 71 -2.66 -11.00 -5.67
N SER A 72 -2.75 -12.32 -5.84
CA SER A 72 -3.85 -12.99 -6.54
C SER A 72 -5.17 -12.77 -5.82
N ASN A 73 -6.28 -12.78 -6.56
CA ASN A 73 -7.63 -12.73 -5.98
C ASN A 73 -7.99 -13.98 -5.15
N ASN A 74 -7.24 -15.07 -5.30
CA ASN A 74 -7.42 -16.30 -4.51
C ASN A 74 -6.54 -16.32 -3.24
N THR A 75 -5.83 -15.23 -2.95
CA THR A 75 -4.97 -15.14 -1.77
C THR A 75 -5.71 -14.42 -0.65
N GLU A 76 -5.79 -15.07 0.51
CA GLU A 76 -6.38 -14.46 1.70
C GLU A 76 -5.46 -13.34 2.23
N VAL A 77 -5.99 -12.13 2.28
CA VAL A 77 -5.21 -10.91 2.52
C VAL A 77 -5.17 -10.56 4.00
N THR A 78 -6.30 -10.66 4.68
CA THR A 78 -6.44 -10.21 6.07
C THR A 78 -6.44 -11.36 7.06
N GLU A 79 -6.11 -11.07 8.32
CA GLU A 79 -6.26 -12.00 9.44
C GLU A 79 -7.73 -12.42 9.67
N SER A 80 -8.68 -11.69 9.09
CA SER A 80 -10.13 -11.94 9.17
C SER A 80 -10.70 -12.70 7.96
N GLY A 81 -9.87 -13.24 7.06
CA GLY A 81 -10.37 -14.04 5.94
C GLY A 81 -10.82 -13.25 4.71
N LYS A 82 -10.47 -11.96 4.58
CA LYS A 82 -10.87 -11.17 3.40
C LYS A 82 -9.92 -11.38 2.23
N TYR A 83 -10.50 -11.33 1.03
CA TYR A 83 -9.82 -11.42 -0.26
C TYR A 83 -10.05 -10.12 -1.04
N PHE A 84 -9.19 -9.84 -2.02
CA PHE A 84 -9.52 -8.84 -3.04
C PHE A 84 -10.31 -9.51 -4.16
N ASP A 85 -11.30 -8.79 -4.72
CA ASP A 85 -12.13 -9.30 -5.81
C ASP A 85 -11.33 -9.56 -7.11
N PHE A 86 -10.14 -8.96 -7.22
CA PHE A 86 -9.28 -9.03 -8.39
C PHE A 86 -7.80 -9.03 -8.01
N LYS A 87 -6.97 -9.50 -8.94
CA LYS A 87 -5.51 -9.46 -8.84
C LYS A 87 -5.06 -8.04 -8.55
N THR A 88 -4.35 -7.88 -7.45
CA THR A 88 -4.03 -6.60 -6.84
C THR A 88 -2.54 -6.36 -6.89
N TYR A 89 -2.17 -5.12 -7.25
CA TYR A 89 -0.79 -4.71 -7.46
C TYR A 89 -0.48 -3.58 -6.48
N ILE A 90 0.64 -3.67 -5.77
CA ILE A 90 1.14 -2.63 -4.87
C ILE A 90 2.45 -2.12 -5.46
N TYR A 91 2.40 -0.96 -6.10
CA TYR A 91 3.56 -0.41 -6.78
C TYR A 91 4.44 0.42 -5.84
N GLY A 92 5.74 0.18 -5.92
CA GLY A 92 6.74 0.93 -5.15
C GLY A 92 6.76 2.44 -5.45
N HIS A 93 6.33 2.86 -6.64
CA HIS A 93 6.19 4.27 -7.01
C HIS A 93 4.90 4.93 -6.46
N GLN A 94 3.95 4.14 -5.95
CA GLN A 94 2.69 4.60 -5.35
C GLN A 94 2.73 4.55 -3.82
N ILE A 95 3.92 4.83 -3.27
CA ILE A 95 4.14 5.03 -1.85
C ILE A 95 4.09 6.53 -1.55
N TYR A 96 3.33 6.88 -0.52
CA TYR A 96 3.06 8.25 -0.11
C TYR A 96 3.34 8.43 1.37
N MET A 97 3.76 9.64 1.72
CA MET A 97 4.01 10.04 3.10
C MET A 97 2.98 11.10 3.49
N TYR A 98 2.28 10.83 4.58
CA TYR A 98 1.27 11.73 5.14
C TYR A 98 1.61 12.00 6.60
N GLU A 99 1.48 13.25 7.00
CA GLU A 99 1.55 13.64 8.41
C GLU A 99 0.33 13.11 9.15
N ILE A 100 0.51 12.71 10.41
CA ILE A 100 -0.60 12.22 11.22
C ILE A 100 -1.66 13.29 11.40
N GLU A 101 -1.24 14.51 11.71
CA GLU A 101 -2.12 15.63 11.97
C GLU A 101 -3.01 15.93 10.76
N PHE A 102 -2.42 16.01 9.56
CA PHE A 102 -3.17 16.15 8.32
C PHE A 102 -4.23 15.06 8.14
N LEU A 103 -3.89 13.79 8.39
CA LEU A 103 -4.87 12.71 8.24
C LEU A 103 -5.99 12.78 9.29
N LYS A 104 -5.70 13.23 10.51
CA LYS A 104 -6.71 13.44 11.56
C LYS A 104 -7.62 14.62 11.26
N GLU A 105 -7.08 15.69 10.69
CA GLU A 105 -7.83 16.88 10.32
C GLU A 105 -8.77 16.61 9.14
N VAL A 106 -8.28 15.91 8.11
CA VAL A 106 -9.05 15.63 6.89
C VAL A 106 -10.01 14.45 7.08
N TYR A 107 -9.64 13.45 7.90
CA TYR A 107 -10.44 12.24 8.12
C TYR A 107 -10.63 11.95 9.62
N PRO A 108 -11.36 12.82 10.36
CA PRO A 108 -11.52 12.71 11.80
C PRO A 108 -12.36 11.50 12.27
N LEU A 109 -13.32 11.03 11.45
CA LEU A 109 -14.33 10.07 11.87
C LEU A 109 -14.20 8.72 11.15
N GLU A 110 -13.95 7.66 11.92
CA GLU A 110 -14.08 6.28 11.43
C GLU A 110 -15.55 5.97 11.10
N ASN A 111 -15.78 5.19 10.05
CA ASN A 111 -17.06 4.85 9.43
C ASN A 111 -17.78 5.99 8.70
N THR A 112 -17.23 7.21 8.73
CA THR A 112 -17.70 8.34 7.90
C THR A 112 -16.65 8.71 6.86
N ASP A 113 -15.44 9.06 7.29
CA ASP A 113 -14.37 9.53 6.41
C ASP A 113 -13.44 8.41 5.93
N TYR A 114 -13.32 7.37 6.75
CA TYR A 114 -12.56 6.17 6.45
C TYR A 114 -13.11 4.94 7.16
N GLN A 115 -12.73 3.76 6.70
CA GLN A 115 -13.05 2.47 7.31
C GLN A 115 -11.80 1.62 7.42
N ILE A 116 -11.64 0.92 8.55
CA ILE A 116 -10.63 -0.12 8.67
C ILE A 116 -11.12 -1.35 7.91
N TRP A 117 -10.51 -1.63 6.76
CA TRP A 117 -10.88 -2.80 5.97
C TRP A 117 -10.39 -4.09 6.61
N GLY A 118 -9.19 -4.08 7.20
CA GLY A 118 -8.67 -5.19 7.99
C GLY A 118 -7.16 -5.15 8.19
N GLN A 119 -6.65 -6.04 9.03
CA GLN A 119 -5.22 -6.23 9.24
C GLN A 119 -4.68 -7.24 8.24
N MET A 120 -3.69 -6.86 7.44
CA MET A 120 -3.01 -7.76 6.51
C MET A 120 -2.29 -8.89 7.26
N LYS A 121 -2.36 -10.11 6.71
CA LYS A 121 -1.65 -11.28 7.26
C LYS A 121 -0.18 -10.98 7.44
N ARG A 122 0.35 -11.31 8.61
CA ARG A 122 1.74 -10.96 8.99
C ARG A 122 2.78 -11.41 7.96
N GLN A 123 2.68 -12.65 7.47
CA GLN A 123 3.62 -13.19 6.47
C GLN A 123 3.54 -12.42 5.13
N LEU A 124 2.33 -12.14 4.67
CA LEU A 124 2.09 -11.38 3.43
C LEU A 124 2.65 -9.96 3.55
N PHE A 125 2.44 -9.33 4.71
CA PHE A 125 2.98 -8.01 5.00
C PHE A 125 4.51 -8.01 5.02
N PHE A 126 5.16 -9.01 5.62
CA PHE A 126 6.62 -9.12 5.58
C PHE A 126 7.15 -9.31 4.16
N SER A 127 6.51 -10.14 3.34
CA SER A 127 6.88 -10.30 1.92
C SER A 127 6.73 -9.00 1.12
N LEU A 128 5.68 -8.22 1.41
CA LEU A 128 5.48 -6.89 0.83
C LEU A 128 6.63 -5.95 1.23
N ILE A 129 6.93 -5.84 2.53
CA ILE A 129 8.00 -4.95 3.02
C ILE A 129 9.36 -5.36 2.43
N ASP A 130 9.68 -6.64 2.41
CA ASP A 130 10.91 -7.17 1.83
C ASP A 130 11.05 -6.82 0.34
N CYS A 131 9.96 -6.98 -0.42
CA CYS A 131 9.90 -6.58 -1.83
C CYS A 131 10.22 -5.09 -2.04
N LEU A 132 9.63 -4.22 -1.22
CA LEU A 132 9.81 -2.77 -1.35
C LEU A 132 11.21 -2.30 -0.91
N ILE A 133 11.79 -2.89 0.13
CA ILE A 133 13.11 -2.49 0.67
C ILE A 133 14.24 -2.90 -0.28
N LYS A 134 14.13 -4.06 -0.94
CA LYS A 134 15.18 -4.56 -1.84
C LYS A 134 15.17 -3.87 -3.21
N SER A 135 14.07 -3.24 -3.57
CA SER A 135 13.89 -2.60 -4.87
C SER A 135 14.76 -1.37 -5.07
N LYS A 136 15.41 -1.24 -6.23
CA LYS A 136 16.13 0.00 -6.60
C LYS A 136 15.16 1.11 -7.02
N SER A 137 14.00 0.74 -7.54
CA SER A 137 12.96 1.66 -8.04
C SER A 137 12.18 2.36 -6.92
N VAL A 138 12.13 1.78 -5.72
CA VAL A 138 11.55 2.48 -4.55
C VAL A 138 12.46 3.61 -4.07
N LYS A 139 11.91 4.80 -3.83
CA LYS A 139 12.69 5.96 -3.37
C LYS A 139 13.51 5.61 -2.13
N ARG A 140 14.81 5.94 -2.16
CA ARG A 140 15.77 5.63 -1.08
C ARG A 140 15.27 6.03 0.32
N LYS A 141 14.59 7.18 0.44
CA LYS A 141 14.02 7.65 1.70
C LYS A 141 13.00 6.66 2.29
N TYR A 142 12.15 6.07 1.46
CA TYR A 142 11.14 5.10 1.92
C TYR A 142 11.80 3.79 2.33
N ARG A 143 12.76 3.28 1.56
CA ARG A 143 13.51 2.06 1.93
C ARG A 143 14.21 2.20 3.28
N LYS A 144 14.84 3.36 3.53
CA LYS A 144 15.48 3.67 4.83
C LYS A 144 14.49 3.71 6.00
N LEU A 145 13.26 4.17 5.78
CA LEU A 145 12.22 4.18 6.82
C LEU A 145 11.71 2.77 7.11
N LEU A 146 11.48 1.99 6.04
CA LEU A 146 11.01 0.62 6.14
C LEU A 146 12.05 -0.34 6.75
N SER A 147 13.34 -0.07 6.56
CA SER A 147 14.43 -0.89 7.11
C SER A 147 14.73 -0.64 8.59
N LYS A 148 14.09 0.37 9.21
CA LYS A 148 14.23 0.63 10.64
C LYS A 148 13.14 -0.15 11.37
N SER A 149 13.57 -1.09 12.22
CA SER A 149 12.69 -1.83 13.14
C SER A 149 12.19 -0.89 14.23
#